data_AF-A0A6V7JNB2-F1
#
_entry.id   AF-A0A6V7JNB2-F1
#
_cell.length_a   1.000
_cell.length_b   1.000
_cell.length_c   1.000
_cell.angle_alpha   90.00
_cell.angle_beta   90.00
_cell.angle_gamma   90.00
#
_symmetry.space_group_name_H-M   'P 1'
#
loop_
_entity.id
_entity.type
_entity.pdbx_description
1 polymer ?
#
loop_
_entity_poly.entity_id
_entity_poly.type
_entity_poly.pdbx_seq_one_letter_code
_entity_poly.pdbx_strand_id
1 'polypeptide(L)' 'LFHRVISQSGTTRGPWALSTPDIAKSQARRLAEALNCPVDNSGQLRDCLLNKDPLEIIVVDEQWL' A
#
# COMPACT_ATOMS: atom_id res chain seq x y z
N LEU A 1 -18.87 -16.05 13.06
CA LEU A 1 -18.65 -14.70 12.48
C LEU A 1 -19.46 -14.42 11.21
N PHE A 2 -20.21 -15.36 10.63
CA PHE A 2 -21.23 -15.14 9.59
C PHE A 2 -21.99 -16.46 9.38
N HIS A 3 -23.20 -16.41 8.81
CA HIS A 3 -23.98 -17.61 8.50
C HIS A 3 -23.85 -18.04 7.02
N ARG A 4 -23.76 -17.10 6.09
CA ARG A 4 -23.66 -17.32 4.62
C ARG A 4 -22.95 -16.13 3.95
N VAL A 5 -22.40 -16.33 2.74
CA VAL A 5 -21.71 -15.31 1.92
C VAL A 5 -22.05 -15.52 0.44
N ILE A 6 -22.14 -14.43 -0.32
CA ILE A 6 -22.23 -14.41 -1.80
C ILE A 6 -21.01 -13.64 -2.31
N SER A 7 -20.25 -14.22 -3.25
CA SER A 7 -19.10 -13.57 -3.90
C SER A 7 -19.46 -13.23 -5.34
N GLN A 8 -19.54 -11.95 -5.67
CA GLN A 8 -19.86 -11.48 -7.03
C GLN A 8 -18.64 -10.80 -7.63
N SER A 9 -18.30 -11.16 -8.86
CA SER A 9 -17.24 -10.54 -9.67
C SER A 9 -15.85 -10.45 -9.01
N GLY A 10 -15.57 -11.30 -8.02
CA GLY A 10 -14.29 -11.33 -7.30
C GLY A 10 -14.11 -12.65 -6.54
N THR A 11 -12.84 -13.02 -6.32
CA THR A 11 -12.46 -14.19 -5.52
C THR A 11 -11.20 -13.89 -4.72
N THR A 12 -10.96 -14.61 -3.62
CA THR A 12 -9.77 -14.43 -2.78
C THR A 12 -8.46 -14.78 -3.48
N ARG A 13 -8.53 -15.54 -4.58
CA ARG A 13 -7.37 -15.94 -5.39
C ARG A 13 -7.23 -15.10 -6.67
N GLY A 14 -7.96 -14.00 -6.77
CA GLY A 14 -7.70 -13.02 -7.83
C GLY A 14 -6.24 -12.56 -7.76
N PRO A 15 -5.52 -12.46 -8.89
CA PRO A 15 -4.10 -12.09 -8.89
C PRO A 15 -3.81 -10.70 -8.32
N TRP A 16 -4.82 -9.84 -8.25
CA TRP A 16 -4.79 -8.50 -7.68
C TRP A 16 -5.19 -8.43 -6.20
N ALA A 17 -5.71 -9.53 -5.64
CA ALA A 17 -6.30 -9.53 -4.30
C ALA A 17 -5.26 -9.70 -3.18
N LEU A 18 -4.11 -10.31 -3.49
CA LEU A 18 -3.04 -10.59 -2.52
C LEU A 18 -1.68 -10.22 -3.11
N SER A 19 -0.88 -9.50 -2.32
CA SER A 19 0.53 -9.23 -2.62
C SER A 19 1.42 -10.01 -1.66
N THR A 20 2.60 -10.44 -2.14
CA THR A 20 3.60 -11.03 -1.25
C THR A 20 4.17 -9.95 -0.32
N PRO A 21 4.69 -10.32 0.86
CA PRO A 21 5.32 -9.35 1.76
C PRO A 21 6.44 -8.56 1.11
N ASP A 22 7.18 -9.15 0.17
CA ASP A 22 8.29 -8.49 -0.52
C ASP A 22 7.80 -7.44 -1.51
N ILE A 23 6.73 -7.73 -2.26
CA ILE A 23 6.08 -6.74 -3.15
C ILE A 23 5.47 -5.61 -2.33
N ALA A 24 4.80 -5.93 -1.22
CA ALA A 24 4.21 -4.91 -0.35
C ALA A 24 5.29 -3.97 0.23
N LYS A 25 6.42 -4.53 0.67
CA LYS A 25 7.55 -3.74 1.19
C LYS A 25 8.23 -2.91 0.11
N SER A 26 8.40 -3.43 -1.10
CA SER A 26 9.04 -2.68 -2.20
C SER A 26 8.16 -1.52 -2.66
N GLN A 27 6.84 -1.72 -2.75
CA GLN A 27 5.89 -0.65 -3.04
C GLN A 27 5.90 0.42 -1.94
N ALA A 28 5.89 0.02 -0.66
CA ALA A 28 5.97 0.96 0.46
C ALA A 28 7.27 1.79 0.45
N ARG A 29 8.41 1.17 0.13
CA ARG A 29 9.69 1.89 -0.03
C ARG A 29 9.66 2.86 -1.19
N ARG A 30 9.13 2.45 -2.35
CA ARG A 30 9.00 3.31 -3.53
C ARG A 30 8.13 4.55 -3.26
N LEU A 31 7.00 4.36 -2.57
CA LEU A 31 6.14 5.47 -2.16
C LEU A 31 6.89 6.42 -1.21
N ALA A 32 7.60 5.86 -0.22
CA ALA A 32 8.39 6.65 0.71
C ALA A 32 9.50 7.44 0.01
N GLU A 33 10.22 6.86 -0.95
CA GLU A 33 11.24 7.54 -1.76
C GLU A 33 10.65 8.73 -2.52
N ALA A 34 9.50 8.53 -3.19
CA ALA A 34 8.83 9.59 -3.94
C ALA A 34 8.35 10.76 -3.05
N LEU A 35 8.03 10.48 -1.78
CA LEU A 35 7.61 11.49 -0.80
C LEU A 35 8.77 12.04 0.05
N ASN A 36 10.02 11.67 -0.27
CA ASN A 36 11.22 12.03 0.48
C ASN A 36 11.20 11.57 1.96
N CYS A 37 10.65 10.39 2.22
CA CYS A 37 10.65 9.74 3.53
C CYS A 37 11.82 8.74 3.68
N PRO A 38 12.30 8.50 4.92
CA PRO A 38 13.37 7.53 5.17
C PRO A 38 12.92 6.10 4.88
N VAL A 39 13.81 5.28 4.30
CA VAL A 39 13.50 3.89 3.87
C VAL A 39 14.20 2.78 4.64
N ASP A 40 15.22 3.12 5.43
CA ASP A 40 16.06 2.12 6.11
C ASP A 40 15.37 1.52 7.34
N ASN A 41 14.56 2.32 8.02
CA ASN A 41 13.83 1.91 9.22
C ASN A 41 12.31 1.97 8.99
N SER A 42 11.63 0.84 9.17
CA SER A 42 10.17 0.75 8.94
C SER A 42 9.35 1.62 9.90
N GLY A 43 9.82 1.86 11.12
CA GLY A 43 9.18 2.75 12.08
C GLY A 43 9.26 4.21 11.63
N GLN A 44 10.45 4.68 11.25
CA GLN A 44 10.65 6.04 10.75
C GLN A 44 9.93 6.28 9.41
N LEU A 45 9.93 5.28 8.51
CA LEU A 45 9.17 5.31 7.27
C LEU A 45 7.68 5.53 7.58
N ARG A 46 7.11 4.71 8.47
CA ARG A 46 5.71 4.81 8.88
C ARG A 46 5.40 6.19 9.47
N ASP A 47 6.22 6.64 10.41
CA ASP A 47 6.00 7.91 11.10
C ASP A 47 6.09 9.10 10.13
N CYS A 48 6.97 9.04 9.12
CA CYS A 48 7.02 10.04 8.07
C CYS A 48 5.74 10.05 7.22
N LEU A 49 5.30 8.88 6.72
CA LEU A 49 4.09 8.78 5.91
C LEU A 49 2.84 9.22 6.66
N LEU A 50 2.74 8.93 7.96
CA LEU A 50 1.62 9.36 8.81
C LEU A 50 1.55 10.88 9.00
N ASN A 51 2.65 11.60 8.79
CA ASN A 51 2.71 13.06 8.92
C ASN A 51 2.62 13.78 7.55
N LYS A 52 2.48 13.06 6.44
CA LYS A 52 2.30 13.64 5.11
C LYS A 52 0.86 14.02 4.85
N ASP A 53 0.65 14.98 3.95
CA ASP A 53 -0.70 15.32 3.50
C ASP A 53 -1.29 14.14 2.69
N PRO A 54 -2.53 13.69 2.95
CA PRO A 54 -3.12 12.56 2.25
C PRO A 54 -3.20 12.75 0.72
N LEU A 55 -3.36 13.98 0.23
CA LEU A 55 -3.40 14.26 -1.21
C LEU A 55 -2.04 14.07 -1.85
N GLU A 56 -0.94 14.38 -1.16
CA GLU A 56 0.41 14.10 -1.67
C GLU A 56 0.62 12.60 -1.90
N ILE A 57 0.08 11.76 -1.00
CA ILE A 57 0.18 10.30 -1.10
C ILE A 57 -0.60 9.79 -2.31
N ILE A 58 -1.83 10.26 -2.51
CA ILE A 58 -2.69 9.82 -3.63
C ILE A 58 -2.10 10.29 -4.97
N VAL A 59 -1.67 11.55 -5.06
CA VAL A 59 -1.10 12.10 -6.30
C VAL A 59 0.15 11.35 -6.73
N VAL A 60 1.00 10.96 -5.78
CA VAL A 60 2.17 10.14 -6.08
C VAL A 60 1.77 8.73 -6.51
N ASP A 61 0.77 8.11 -5.90
CA ASP A 61 0.31 6.76 -6.26
C ASP A 61 -0.28 6.69 -7.67
N GLU A 62 -1.10 7.69 -8.06
CA GLU A 62 -1.72 7.78 -9.39
C GLU A 62 -0.72 7.90 -10.54
N GLN A 63 0.49 8.41 -10.30
CA GLN A 63 1.53 8.52 -11.33
C GLN A 63 2.05 7.17 -11.83
N TRP A 64 1.71 6.06 -11.14
CA TRP A 64 2.20 4.73 -11.45
C TRP A 64 1.13 3.78 -12.02
N LEU A 65 -0.12 4.25 -12.11
CA LEU A 65 -1.23 3.57 -12.80
C LEU A 65 -1.20 3.86 -14.30
#